data_AF-A0AA95K4G6-F1
#
_entry.id   AF-A0AA95K4G6-F1
#
_cell.length_a   1.000
_cell.length_b   1.000
_cell.length_c   1.000
_cell.angle_alpha   90.00
_cell.angle_beta   90.00
_cell.angle_gamma   90.00
#
_symmetry.space_group_name_H-M   'P 1'
#
loop_
_entity.id
_entity.type
_entity.pdbx_description
1 polymer ?
#
loop_
_entity_poly.entity_id
_entity_poly.type
_entity_poly.pdbx_seq_one_letter_code
_entity_poly.pdbx_strand_id
1 'polypeptide(L)'
;MKVFIAGNRQEVSGNWLNQAGAELGAPIPRQIADKLRGKKFASFDQFRQAFWQEVAKDNELSRQFNKANLRDISNGLSAYPPVTEQVGGRKKYEIHHVKPISQNGAIYDIDNLRVLTPKRHIEIHSKKGDK
;
A
#
# COMPACT_ATOMS: atom_id res chain seq x y z
N MET A 1 -18.86 9.61 11.65
CA MET A 1 -18.98 9.20 10.23
C MET A 1 -17.87 9.89 9.46
N LYS A 2 -16.81 9.19 9.02
CA LYS A 2 -15.65 9.84 8.37
C LYS A 2 -15.68 9.60 6.87
N VAL A 3 -15.73 10.70 6.12
CA VAL A 3 -15.74 10.77 4.66
C VAL A 3 -14.29 10.75 4.16
N PHE A 4 -14.03 10.02 3.07
CA PHE A 4 -12.76 10.05 2.33
C PHE A 4 -12.54 11.46 1.77
N ILE A 5 -11.42 12.11 2.10
CA ILE A 5 -11.01 13.38 1.51
C ILE A 5 -9.89 13.08 0.52
N ALA A 6 -10.00 13.58 -0.71
CA ALA A 6 -9.09 13.33 -1.81
C ALA A 6 -7.88 14.29 -1.76
N GLY A 7 -6.68 13.77 -2.01
CA GLY A 7 -5.52 14.55 -2.43
C GLY A 7 -4.99 14.09 -3.79
N ASN A 8 -4.04 14.89 -4.29
CA ASN A 8 -3.74 15.02 -5.71
C ASN A 8 -2.65 14.02 -6.20
N ARG A 9 -3.11 13.06 -7.01
CA ARG A 9 -2.57 12.63 -8.32
C ARG A 9 -1.08 12.26 -8.43
N GLN A 10 -0.79 10.96 -8.42
CA GLN A 10 0.31 10.40 -9.21
C GLN A 10 -0.26 9.40 -10.23
N GLU A 11 -0.07 9.69 -11.52
CA GLU A 11 -0.14 8.66 -12.55
C GLU A 11 1.08 7.76 -12.37
N VAL A 12 0.84 6.46 -12.30
CA VAL A 12 1.91 5.49 -12.17
C VAL A 12 2.08 4.82 -13.52
N SER A 13 3.16 5.12 -14.22
CA SER A 13 3.59 4.40 -15.43
C SER A 13 4.65 3.36 -15.09
N GLY A 14 4.58 2.16 -15.67
CA GLY A 14 5.58 1.10 -15.46
C GLY A 14 5.30 0.23 -14.24
N ASN A 15 6.34 -0.43 -13.69
CA ASN A 15 6.19 -1.28 -12.50
C ASN A 15 6.01 -0.41 -11.25
N TRP A 16 4.75 -0.22 -10.86
CA TRP A 16 4.31 0.66 -9.79
C TRP A 16 5.03 0.41 -8.46
N LEU A 17 5.26 -0.87 -8.13
CA LEU A 17 5.84 -1.27 -6.86
C LEU A 17 7.37 -1.09 -6.80
N ASN A 18 8.03 -0.65 -7.89
CA ASN A 18 9.47 -0.36 -7.86
C ASN A 18 9.85 0.67 -6.80
N GLN A 19 8.98 1.64 -6.51
CA GLN A 19 9.22 2.66 -5.48
C GLN A 19 8.97 2.16 -4.06
N ALA A 20 8.38 0.97 -3.86
CA ALA A 20 8.07 0.45 -2.53
C ALA A 20 9.31 0.20 -1.67
N GLY A 21 10.48 -0.02 -2.29
CA GLY A 21 11.76 -0.17 -1.60
C GLY A 21 12.54 1.14 -1.39
N ALA A 22 12.02 2.29 -1.84
CA ALA A 22 12.73 3.57 -1.86
C ALA A 22 11.93 4.68 -1.16
N GLU A 23 12.60 5.80 -0.85
CA GLU A 23 12.00 7.03 -0.32
C GLU A 23 10.89 6.81 0.72
N LEU A 24 9.65 7.22 0.42
CA LEU A 24 8.47 7.03 1.26
C LEU A 24 7.61 5.83 0.85
N GLY A 25 8.02 5.06 -0.16
CA GLY A 25 7.25 3.97 -0.75
C GLY A 25 6.41 4.37 -1.95
N ALA A 26 5.77 3.38 -2.55
CA ALA A 26 4.91 3.59 -3.71
C ALA A 26 3.58 4.26 -3.31
N PRO A 27 3.09 5.25 -4.09
CA PRO A 27 1.79 5.90 -3.84
C PRO A 27 0.63 4.90 -4.01
N ILE A 28 -0.54 5.18 -3.45
CA ILE A 28 -1.76 4.44 -3.81
C ILE A 28 -2.17 4.85 -5.24
N PRO A 29 -2.34 3.93 -6.21
CA PRO A 29 -2.72 4.28 -7.57
C PRO A 29 -4.09 4.95 -7.59
N ARG A 30 -4.22 6.04 -8.35
CA ARG A 30 -5.45 6.85 -8.41
C ARG A 30 -6.67 6.00 -8.79
N GLN A 31 -6.53 5.12 -9.78
CA GLN A 31 -7.60 4.25 -10.24
C GLN A 31 -8.10 3.30 -9.15
N ILE A 32 -7.23 2.89 -8.22
CA ILE A 32 -7.61 2.06 -7.07
C ILE A 32 -8.25 2.90 -5.97
N ALA A 33 -7.69 4.08 -5.69
CA ALA A 33 -8.28 5.02 -4.75
C ALA A 33 -9.71 5.42 -5.14
N ASP A 34 -9.96 5.68 -6.43
CA ASP A 34 -11.30 6.03 -6.94
C ASP A 34 -12.31 4.90 -6.69
N LYS A 35 -11.91 3.62 -6.72
CA LYS A 35 -12.77 2.46 -6.42
C LYS A 35 -13.05 2.25 -4.92
N LEU A 36 -12.18 2.78 -4.06
CA LEU A 36 -12.31 2.66 -2.60
C LEU A 36 -12.93 3.91 -1.95
N ARG A 37 -12.96 5.04 -2.67
CA ARG A 37 -13.54 6.30 -2.19
C ARG A 37 -15.00 6.11 -1.79
N GLY A 38 -15.36 6.64 -0.61
CA GLY A 38 -16.72 6.58 -0.07
C GLY A 38 -17.13 5.24 0.52
N LYS A 39 -16.32 4.18 0.36
CA LYS A 39 -16.55 2.89 1.05
C LYS A 39 -16.23 3.01 2.53
N LYS A 40 -16.98 2.28 3.34
CA LYS A 40 -16.76 2.16 4.79
C LYS A 40 -16.07 0.81 5.06
N PHE A 41 -15.04 0.82 5.90
CA PHE A 41 -14.34 -0.37 6.33
C PHE A 41 -14.43 -0.47 7.86
N ALA A 42 -14.70 -1.66 8.39
CA ALA A 42 -14.77 -1.87 9.84
C ALA A 42 -13.38 -1.90 10.49
N SER A 43 -12.33 -2.14 9.71
CA SER A 43 -10.94 -2.16 10.17
C SER A 43 -9.98 -1.73 9.05
N PHE A 44 -8.73 -1.45 9.42
CA PHE A 44 -7.68 -1.21 8.42
C PHE A 44 -7.33 -2.49 7.64
N ASP A 45 -7.49 -3.67 8.24
CA ASP A 45 -7.26 -4.93 7.53
C ASP A 45 -8.31 -5.18 6.44
N GLN A 46 -9.59 -4.85 6.68
CA GLN A 46 -10.61 -4.92 5.61
C GLN A 46 -10.31 -3.95 4.47
N PHE A 47 -9.83 -2.75 4.79
CA PHE A 47 -9.35 -1.81 3.76
C PHE A 47 -8.17 -2.41 2.98
N ARG A 48 -7.16 -2.98 3.66
CA ARG A 48 -6.00 -3.62 3.04
C ARG A 48 -6.44 -4.76 2.11
N GLN A 49 -7.38 -5.60 2.53
CA GLN A 49 -7.92 -6.68 1.71
C GLN A 49 -8.61 -6.14 0.45
N ALA A 50 -9.52 -5.18 0.60
CA ALA A 50 -10.22 -4.56 -0.51
C ALA A 50 -9.24 -3.85 -1.47
N PHE A 51 -8.22 -3.18 -0.94
CA PHE A 51 -7.16 -2.56 -1.74
C PHE A 51 -6.48 -3.56 -2.67
N TRP A 52 -5.98 -4.69 -2.14
CA TRP A 52 -5.32 -5.70 -2.96
C TRP A 52 -6.26 -6.37 -3.96
N GLN A 53 -7.54 -6.55 -3.61
CA GLN A 53 -8.54 -7.07 -4.54
C GLN A 53 -8.82 -6.11 -5.69
N GLU A 54 -8.90 -4.80 -5.44
CA GLU A 54 -9.05 -3.82 -6.52
C GLU A 54 -7.80 -3.74 -7.40
N VAL A 55 -6.59 -3.86 -6.83
CA VAL A 55 -5.34 -4.00 -7.60
C VAL A 55 -5.39 -5.23 -8.52
N ALA A 56 -5.91 -6.36 -8.03
CA ALA A 56 -6.02 -7.60 -8.80
C ALA A 56 -7.01 -7.51 -9.99
N LYS A 57 -8.05 -6.68 -9.86
CA LYS A 57 -9.07 -6.45 -10.90
C LYS A 57 -8.62 -5.45 -11.97
N ASP A 58 -7.60 -4.65 -11.68
CA ASP A 58 -7.11 -3.64 -12.60
C ASP A 58 -6.20 -4.26 -13.68
N ASN A 59 -6.55 -4.06 -14.94
CA ASN A 59 -5.85 -4.71 -16.06
C ASN A 59 -4.40 -4.21 -16.24
N GLU A 60 -4.09 -2.99 -15.81
CA GLU A 60 -2.74 -2.43 -15.94
C GLU A 60 -1.85 -2.89 -14.78
N LEU A 61 -2.39 -2.88 -13.56
CA LEU A 61 -1.65 -3.25 -12.35
C LEU A 61 -1.50 -4.76 -12.19
N SER A 62 -2.55 -5.55 -12.44
CA SER A 62 -2.54 -7.02 -12.26
C SER A 62 -1.47 -7.72 -13.09
N ARG A 63 -1.17 -7.21 -14.29
CA ARG A 63 -0.15 -7.75 -15.21
C ARG A 63 1.28 -7.60 -14.69
N GLN A 64 1.48 -6.80 -13.64
CA GLN A 64 2.79 -6.60 -13.02
C GLN A 64 3.13 -7.70 -12.00
N PHE A 65 2.17 -8.57 -11.67
CA PHE A 65 2.35 -9.64 -10.69
C PHE A 65 2.55 -11.00 -11.35
N ASN A 66 3.42 -11.83 -10.75
CA ASN A 66 3.48 -13.25 -11.09
C ASN A 66 2.22 -13.99 -10.63
N LYS A 67 2.02 -15.23 -11.11
CA LYS A 67 0.81 -16.03 -10.82
C LYS A 67 0.54 -16.22 -9.32
N ALA A 68 1.58 -16.42 -8.50
CA ALA A 68 1.43 -16.64 -7.07
C ALA A 68 0.95 -15.36 -6.37
N ASN A 69 1.59 -14.22 -6.67
CA ASN A 69 1.17 -12.93 -6.14
C ASN A 69 -0.23 -12.55 -6.62
N LEU A 70 -0.55 -12.77 -7.90
CA LEU A 70 -1.88 -12.48 -8.44
C LEU A 70 -2.97 -13.28 -7.71
N ARG A 71 -2.73 -14.57 -7.45
CA ARG A 71 -3.64 -15.40 -6.64
C ARG A 71 -3.82 -14.82 -5.24
N ASP A 72 -2.74 -14.41 -4.59
CA ASP A 72 -2.78 -13.85 -3.24
C ASP A 72 -3.58 -12.54 -3.20
N ILE A 73 -3.32 -11.60 -4.12
CA ILE A 73 -4.01 -10.30 -4.15
C ILE A 73 -5.48 -10.42 -4.56
N SER A 74 -5.83 -11.37 -5.43
CA SER A 74 -7.23 -11.72 -5.73
C SER A 74 -7.98 -12.23 -4.49
N ASN A 75 -7.28 -12.87 -3.56
CA ASN A 75 -7.83 -13.33 -2.28
C ASN A 75 -7.72 -12.27 -1.16
N GLY A 76 -7.35 -11.02 -1.47
CA GLY A 76 -7.18 -9.95 -0.48
C GLY A 76 -5.92 -10.05 0.39
N LEU A 77 -5.02 -10.98 0.07
CA LEU A 77 -3.71 -11.06 0.71
C LEU A 77 -2.77 -10.05 0.03
N SER A 78 -1.77 -9.56 0.78
CA SER A 78 -0.73 -8.74 0.17
C SER A 78 0.19 -9.58 -0.73
N ALA A 79 0.79 -8.96 -1.74
CA ALA A 79 1.81 -9.61 -2.58
C ALA A 79 3.16 -9.71 -1.86
N TYR A 80 4.00 -10.63 -2.32
CA TYR A 80 5.41 -10.74 -1.94
C TYR A 80 6.26 -9.75 -2.75
N PRO A 81 7.16 -8.97 -2.10
CA PRO A 81 8.24 -8.25 -2.77
C PRO A 81 9.38 -9.22 -3.16
N PRO A 82 10.42 -8.75 -3.89
CA PRO A 82 11.66 -9.50 -4.06
C PRO A 82 12.19 -10.03 -2.72
N VAL A 83 12.80 -11.22 -2.73
CA VAL A 83 13.29 -11.87 -1.49
C VAL A 83 14.30 -10.98 -0.74
N THR A 84 15.11 -10.21 -1.46
CA THR A 84 16.08 -9.24 -0.92
C THR A 84 15.45 -8.08 -0.15
N GLU A 85 14.15 -7.87 -0.29
CA GLU A 85 13.37 -6.81 0.34
C GLU A 85 12.50 -7.31 1.52
N GLN A 86 12.58 -8.61 1.82
CA GLN A 86 11.93 -9.24 2.97
C GLN A 86 12.84 -9.21 4.20
N VAL A 87 12.26 -9.18 5.41
CA VAL A 87 13.04 -9.19 6.66
C VAL A 87 12.39 -10.12 7.68
N GLY A 88 13.06 -11.25 7.97
CA GLY A 88 12.58 -12.26 8.91
C GLY A 88 11.19 -12.80 8.53
N GLY A 89 10.24 -12.70 9.47
CA GLY A 89 8.84 -13.10 9.24
C GLY A 89 8.03 -12.12 8.37
N ARG A 90 8.54 -10.91 8.12
CA ARG A 90 7.86 -9.88 7.32
C ARG A 90 8.23 -10.08 5.85
N LYS A 91 7.34 -10.74 5.12
CA LYS A 91 7.58 -11.21 3.74
C LYS A 91 6.64 -10.61 2.70
N LYS A 92 5.73 -9.72 3.08
CA LYS A 92 4.70 -9.17 2.20
C LYS A 92 4.84 -7.65 2.12
N TYR A 93 4.40 -7.04 1.03
CA TYR A 93 4.25 -5.59 0.97
C TYR A 93 3.31 -5.11 2.08
N GLU A 94 3.61 -3.93 2.62
CA GLU A 94 2.91 -3.35 3.77
C GLU A 94 2.34 -1.98 3.39
N ILE A 95 1.16 -1.64 3.90
CA ILE A 95 0.58 -0.31 3.71
C ILE A 95 0.92 0.53 4.96
N HIS A 96 1.62 1.63 4.75
CA HIS A 96 2.17 2.50 5.79
C HIS A 96 1.50 3.89 5.77
N HIS A 97 1.26 4.44 6.96
CA HIS A 97 0.82 5.83 7.14
C HIS A 97 2.01 6.78 7.19
N VAL A 98 2.14 7.67 6.20
CA VAL A 98 3.23 8.65 6.12
C VAL A 98 3.27 9.55 7.36
N LYS A 99 2.11 10.11 7.71
CA LYS A 99 1.82 10.78 8.97
C LYS A 99 1.19 9.77 9.94
N PRO A 100 1.85 9.47 11.07
CA PRO A 100 1.34 8.50 12.04
C PRO A 100 -0.03 8.88 12.59
N ILE A 101 -0.85 7.86 12.88
CA ILE A 101 -2.18 8.05 13.49
C ILE A 101 -2.07 8.77 14.84
N SER A 102 -1.03 8.46 15.63
CA SER A 102 -0.74 9.12 16.92
C SER A 102 -0.47 10.62 16.81
N GLN A 103 -0.16 11.11 15.61
CA GLN A 103 0.08 12.54 15.33
C GLN A 103 -1.09 13.17 14.57
N ASN A 104 -2.31 12.62 14.70
CA ASN A 104 -3.50 13.02 13.93
C ASN A 104 -3.34 12.79 12.42
N GLY A 105 -2.64 11.73 12.02
CA GLY A 105 -2.65 11.21 10.65
C GLY A 105 -4.02 10.59 10.31
N ALA A 106 -4.55 10.90 9.14
CA ALA A 106 -5.81 10.33 8.69
C ALA A 106 -5.63 8.85 8.30
N ILE A 107 -6.50 7.97 8.81
CA ILE A 107 -6.36 6.51 8.69
C ILE A 107 -6.59 6.03 7.25
N TYR A 108 -7.55 6.63 6.55
CA TYR A 108 -8.00 6.22 5.21
C TYR A 108 -7.77 7.32 4.16
N ASP A 109 -6.95 8.31 4.48
CA ASP A 109 -6.51 9.29 3.49
C ASP A 109 -5.47 8.63 2.58
N ILE A 110 -5.82 8.46 1.30
CA ILE A 110 -4.96 7.79 0.31
C ILE A 110 -3.61 8.49 0.12
N ASP A 111 -3.53 9.80 0.33
CA ASP A 111 -2.28 10.55 0.23
C ASP A 111 -1.41 10.34 1.48
N ASN A 112 -2.05 9.97 2.59
CA ASN A 112 -1.36 9.54 3.80
C ASN A 112 -0.92 8.07 3.75
N LEU A 113 -1.25 7.32 2.69
CA LEU A 113 -0.91 5.90 2.56
C LEU A 113 0.18 5.67 1.51
N ARG A 114 1.10 4.75 1.82
CA ARG A 114 2.15 4.27 0.90
C ARG A 114 2.29 2.76 1.00
N VAL A 115 2.68 2.12 -0.10
CA VAL A 115 3.05 0.70 -0.10
C VAL A 115 4.57 0.58 0.02
N LEU A 116 5.01 -0.19 0.99
CA LEU A 116 6.42 -0.39 1.32
C LEU A 116 6.82 -1.85 1.28
N THR A 117 8.10 -2.10 0.98
CA THR A 117 8.73 -3.36 1.33
C THR A 117 8.96 -3.44 2.84
N PRO A 118 8.95 -4.64 3.45
CA PRO A 118 9.30 -4.83 4.84
C PRO A 118 10.62 -4.18 5.23
N LYS A 119 11.65 -4.36 4.41
CA LYS A 119 12.98 -3.76 4.61
C LYS A 119 12.88 -2.25 4.69
N ARG A 120 12.25 -1.61 3.70
CA ARG A 120 12.13 -0.15 3.68
C ARG A 120 11.29 0.39 4.84
N HIS A 121 10.22 -0.31 5.21
CA HIS A 121 9.38 0.09 6.32
C HIS A 121 10.15 0.07 7.65
N ILE A 122 11.02 -0.92 7.87
CA ILE A 122 11.94 -0.94 9.01
C ILE A 122 12.90 0.25 8.97
N GLU A 123 13.54 0.51 7.82
CA GLU A 123 14.48 1.63 7.67
C GLU A 123 13.85 2.99 7.98
N ILE A 124 12.60 3.21 7.57
CA ILE A 124 11.88 4.47 7.85
C ILE A 124 11.65 4.63 9.36
N HIS A 125 11.34 3.55 10.06
CA HIS A 125 11.09 3.59 11.50
C HIS A 125 12.36 3.58 12.34
N SER A 126 13.44 2.95 11.88
CA SER A 126 14.73 2.99 12.58
C SER A 126 15.35 4.39 12.51
N LYS A 127 15.30 5.06 11.35
CA LYS A 127 15.81 6.43 11.18
C LYS A 127 15.00 7.50 11.91
N LYS A 128 13.73 7.23 12.21
CA LYS A 128 12.89 8.13 13.04
C LYS A 128 13.09 7.90 14.55
N GLY A 129 13.88 6.90 14.96
CA GLY A 129 14.17 6.57 16.35
C GLY A 129 15.29 7.38 17.02
N ASP A 130 16.04 8.18 16.24
CA ASP A 130 17.11 9.04 16.76
C ASP A 130 16.63 10.49 16.97
N LYS A 131 15.57 10.67 17.78
CA LYS A 131 15.21 11.99 18.33
C LYS A 131 14.90 11.89 19.82
#